data_AF-A0ABD5PVK7-F1
#
_entry.id   AF-A0ABD5PVK7-F1
#
_cell.length_a   1.000
_cell.length_b   1.000
_cell.length_c   1.000
_cell.angle_alpha   90.00
_cell.angle_beta   90.00
_cell.angle_gamma   90.00
#
_symmetry.space_group_name_H-M   'P 1'
#
loop_
_entity.id
_entity.type
_entity.pdbx_description
1 polymer ?
#
loop_
_entity_poly.entity_id
_entity_poly.type
_entity_poly.pdbx_seq_one_letter_code
_entity_poly.pdbx_strand_id
1 'polypeptide(L)'
;IYRRALEEDLLPGRSIEGVATASLYAAARQAGTPRSLDEISAVSRVGKDEVARTYRYVIRELGLEVKPADPESYVPRFASDLDLSDETERRARGLLQTAKENGVHSGKSPVGLAAAAVYAGALLTNEKVTQNDVSEVASISEVTIRNRYHELLEAEEGAPA
;
A
#
# COMPACT_ATOMS: atom_id res chain seq x y z
N ILE A 1 6.71 -12.90 15.15
CA ILE A 1 6.51 -11.55 15.72
C ILE A 1 5.67 -11.62 16.99
N TYR A 2 4.41 -12.03 16.95
CA TYR A 2 3.55 -12.10 18.16
C TYR A 2 4.17 -12.91 19.31
N ARG A 3 4.70 -14.11 19.03
CA ARG A 3 5.37 -14.94 20.06
C ARG A 3 6.54 -14.22 20.73
N ARG A 4 7.38 -13.54 19.94
CA ARG A 4 8.47 -12.70 20.47
C ARG A 4 7.95 -11.56 21.34
N ALA A 5 6.87 -10.89 20.90
CA ALA A 5 6.23 -9.84 21.70
C ALA A 5 5.68 -10.37 23.05
N LEU A 6 5.22 -11.63 23.08
CA LEU A 6 4.81 -12.30 24.31
C LEU A 6 6.01 -12.67 25.19
N GLU A 7 7.06 -13.25 24.61
CA GLU A 7 8.29 -13.65 25.30
C GLU A 7 9.03 -12.46 25.91
N GLU A 8 8.98 -11.29 25.26
CA GLU A 8 9.61 -10.04 25.71
C GLU A 8 8.66 -9.15 26.56
N ASP A 9 7.51 -9.69 27.01
CA ASP A 9 6.53 -9.00 27.88
C ASP A 9 6.01 -7.65 27.34
N LEU A 10 5.70 -7.59 26.04
CA LEU A 10 5.24 -6.37 25.36
C LEU A 10 3.72 -6.17 25.38
N LEU A 11 2.96 -7.14 25.91
CA LEU A 11 1.50 -7.14 25.96
C LEU A 11 0.89 -6.26 27.06
N PRO A 12 1.47 -6.12 28.27
CA PRO A 12 0.89 -5.30 29.33
C PRO A 12 0.52 -3.88 28.86
N GLY A 13 -0.70 -3.45 29.19
CA GLY A 13 -1.24 -2.15 28.79
C GLY A 13 -1.75 -2.07 27.34
N ARG A 14 -1.80 -3.20 26.62
CA ARG A 14 -2.32 -3.31 25.24
C ARG A 14 -3.30 -4.47 25.13
N SER A 15 -4.23 -4.36 24.18
CA SER A 15 -5.13 -5.47 23.87
C SER A 15 -4.35 -6.62 23.20
N ILE A 16 -4.70 -7.86 23.54
CA ILE A 16 -4.16 -9.06 22.88
C ILE A 16 -4.39 -8.97 21.37
N GLU A 17 -5.60 -8.56 20.99
CA GLU A 17 -6.02 -8.36 19.60
C GLU A 17 -5.17 -7.29 18.90
N GLY A 18 -4.84 -6.20 19.58
CA GLY A 18 -4.03 -5.11 19.05
C GLY A 18 -2.61 -5.57 18.76
N VAL A 19 -2.00 -6.34 19.68
CA VAL A 19 -0.66 -6.91 19.48
C VAL A 19 -0.67 -7.97 18.38
N ALA A 20 -1.71 -8.81 18.29
CA ALA A 20 -1.87 -9.79 17.22
C ALA A 20 -2.01 -9.11 15.85
N THR A 21 -2.91 -8.12 15.74
CA THR A 21 -3.14 -7.36 14.50
C THR A 21 -1.88 -6.61 14.07
N ALA A 22 -1.20 -5.93 14.99
CA ALA A 22 0.06 -5.24 14.72
C ALA A 22 1.18 -6.20 14.29
N SER A 23 1.24 -7.39 14.89
CA SER A 23 2.21 -8.41 14.53
C SER A 23 1.97 -8.95 13.13
N LEU A 24 0.71 -9.18 12.75
CA LEU A 24 0.34 -9.60 11.40
C LEU A 24 0.67 -8.51 10.38
N TYR A 25 0.33 -7.25 10.70
CA TYR A 25 0.65 -6.09 9.88
C TYR A 25 2.16 -5.96 9.62
N ALA A 26 2.99 -6.10 10.67
CA ALA A 26 4.44 -6.07 10.55
C ALA A 26 4.97 -7.23 9.70
N ALA A 27 4.45 -8.45 9.92
CA ALA A 27 4.85 -9.63 9.14
C ALA A 27 4.55 -9.46 7.65
N ALA A 28 3.35 -8.98 7.31
CA ALA A 28 2.96 -8.73 5.93
C ALA A 28 3.88 -7.73 5.22
N ARG A 29 4.31 -6.68 5.94
CA ARG A 29 5.30 -5.72 5.41
C ARG A 29 6.69 -6.32 5.25
N GLN A 30 7.16 -7.14 6.19
CA GLN A 30 8.45 -7.83 6.06
C GLN A 30 8.46 -8.87 4.94
N ALA A 31 7.31 -9.48 4.65
CA ALA A 31 7.15 -10.44 3.57
C ALA A 31 7.04 -9.82 2.17
N GLY A 32 7.03 -8.48 2.05
CA GLY A 32 6.86 -7.79 0.76
C GLY A 32 5.43 -7.83 0.23
N THR A 33 4.45 -8.19 1.06
CA THR A 33 3.02 -8.22 0.70
C THR A 33 2.23 -7.26 1.60
N PRO A 34 2.53 -5.95 1.56
CA PRO A 34 1.95 -5.02 2.50
C PRO A 34 0.43 -4.92 2.34
N ARG A 35 -0.23 -4.54 3.43
CA ARG A 35 -1.61 -4.05 3.46
C ARG A 35 -1.59 -2.62 3.96
N SER A 36 -2.63 -1.85 3.68
CA SER A 36 -2.84 -0.55 4.30
C SER A 36 -3.34 -0.71 5.74
N LEU A 37 -3.22 0.35 6.53
CA LEU A 37 -3.80 0.35 7.88
C LEU A 37 -5.33 0.28 7.84
N ASP A 38 -5.95 0.86 6.81
CA ASP A 38 -7.40 0.82 6.59
C ASP A 38 -7.85 -0.62 6.34
N GLU A 39 -7.19 -1.33 5.41
CA GLU A 39 -7.48 -2.74 5.09
C GLU A 39 -7.40 -3.65 6.31
N ILE A 40 -6.33 -3.54 7.10
CA ILE A 40 -6.16 -4.43 8.26
C ILE A 40 -7.08 -4.07 9.42
N SER A 41 -7.43 -2.79 9.56
CA SER A 41 -8.38 -2.34 10.59
C SER A 41 -9.83 -2.74 10.25
N ALA A 42 -10.20 -2.82 8.96
CA ALA A 42 -11.54 -3.21 8.53
C ALA A 42 -11.90 -4.65 8.93
N VAL A 43 -10.90 -5.53 9.06
CA VAL A 43 -11.06 -6.93 9.48
C VAL A 43 -10.63 -7.19 10.93
N SER A 44 -10.17 -6.15 11.64
CA SER A 44 -9.76 -6.24 13.03
C SER A 44 -10.87 -5.73 13.95
N ARG A 45 -10.90 -6.23 15.20
CA ARG A 45 -11.75 -5.66 16.25
C ARG A 45 -11.14 -4.39 16.88
N VAL A 46 -9.95 -4.00 16.43
CA VAL A 46 -9.16 -2.90 16.97
C VAL A 46 -9.12 -1.75 15.96
N GLY A 47 -9.36 -0.54 16.45
CA GLY A 47 -9.36 0.67 15.62
C GLY A 47 -7.98 0.98 15.02
N LYS A 48 -7.98 1.62 13.85
CA LYS A 48 -6.80 2.02 13.08
C LYS A 48 -5.70 2.67 13.92
N ASP A 49 -6.06 3.61 14.81
CA ASP A 49 -5.11 4.33 15.65
C ASP A 49 -4.42 3.44 16.70
N GLU A 50 -5.15 2.46 17.24
CA GLU A 50 -4.57 1.49 18.17
C GLU A 50 -3.65 0.51 17.43
N VAL A 51 -4.04 0.03 16.23
CA VAL A 51 -3.16 -0.79 15.38
C VAL A 51 -1.88 -0.03 15.05
N ALA A 52 -1.99 1.22 14.60
CA ALA A 52 -0.84 2.04 14.22
C ALA A 52 0.11 2.32 15.41
N ARG A 53 -0.44 2.63 16.59
CA ARG A 53 0.35 2.84 17.81
C ARG A 53 1.03 1.55 18.27
N THR A 54 0.30 0.44 18.27
CA THR A 54 0.82 -0.87 18.72
C THR A 54 1.88 -1.39 17.76
N TYR A 55 1.68 -1.24 16.45
CA TYR A 55 2.66 -1.54 15.42
C TYR A 55 3.98 -0.77 15.63
N ARG A 56 3.90 0.55 15.82
CA ARG A 56 5.09 1.38 16.08
C ARG A 56 5.84 0.94 17.33
N TYR A 57 5.10 0.56 18.37
CA TYR A 57 5.68 0.03 19.60
C TYR A 57 6.38 -1.32 19.34
N VAL A 58 5.66 -2.30 18.80
CA VAL A 58 6.19 -3.66 18.53
C VAL A 58 7.43 -3.62 17.63
N ILE A 59 7.43 -2.81 16.57
CA ILE A 59 8.61 -2.65 15.71
C ILE A 59 9.82 -2.16 16.49
N ARG A 60 9.63 -1.14 17.33
CA ARG A 60 10.72 -0.50 18.06
C ARG A 60 11.29 -1.44 19.12
N GLU A 61 10.43 -2.05 19.93
CA GLU A 61 10.89 -2.90 21.03
C GLU A 61 11.54 -4.19 20.51
N LEU A 62 10.97 -4.80 19.46
CA LEU A 62 11.54 -6.03 18.88
C LEU A 62 12.69 -5.78 17.89
N GLY A 63 13.09 -4.52 17.67
CA GLY A 63 14.13 -4.14 16.70
C GLY A 63 13.84 -4.62 15.28
N LEU A 64 12.58 -4.58 14.83
CA LEU A 64 12.22 -5.09 13.51
C LEU A 64 12.65 -4.13 12.41
N GLU A 65 13.45 -4.62 11.48
CA GLU A 65 13.76 -3.89 10.25
C GLU A 65 12.58 -4.00 9.29
N VAL A 66 11.80 -2.93 9.19
CA VAL A 66 10.68 -2.83 8.24
C VAL A 66 10.90 -1.64 7.32
N LYS A 67 11.15 -1.94 6.05
CA LYS A 67 11.37 -0.91 5.02
C LYS A 67 10.06 -0.14 4.72
N PRO A 68 10.15 1.08 4.19
CA PRO A 68 9.02 1.74 3.53
C PRO A 68 8.39 0.79 2.50
N ALA A 69 7.06 0.82 2.39
CA ALA A 69 6.36 -0.01 1.41
C ALA A 69 6.67 0.52 0.00
N ASP A 70 7.01 -0.39 -0.91
CA ASP A 70 7.16 -0.07 -2.33
C ASP A 70 5.76 -0.01 -2.97
N PRO A 71 5.38 1.08 -3.68
CA PRO A 71 4.12 1.14 -4.43
C PRO A 71 3.91 -0.07 -5.35
N GLU A 72 4.97 -0.59 -5.98
CA GLU A 72 4.87 -1.73 -6.90
C GLU A 72 4.37 -3.01 -6.22
N SER A 73 4.56 -3.13 -4.90
CA SER A 73 4.11 -4.30 -4.12
C SER A 73 2.60 -4.42 -4.02
N TYR A 74 1.85 -3.34 -4.29
CA TYR A 74 0.39 -3.34 -4.26
C TYR A 74 -0.23 -3.63 -5.64
N VAL A 75 0.48 -3.34 -6.73
CA VAL A 75 -0.01 -3.43 -8.11
C VAL A 75 -0.60 -4.80 -8.44
N PRO A 76 0.09 -5.94 -8.25
CA PRO A 76 -0.46 -7.24 -8.65
C PRO A 76 -1.76 -7.60 -7.92
N ARG A 77 -1.91 -7.20 -6.65
CA ARG A 77 -3.18 -7.40 -5.94
C ARG A 77 -4.28 -6.51 -6.53
N PHE A 78 -4.00 -5.23 -6.72
CA PHE A 78 -4.99 -4.30 -7.29
C PHE A 78 -5.42 -4.69 -8.70
N ALA A 79 -4.49 -5.12 -9.55
CA ALA A 79 -4.80 -5.62 -10.88
C ALA A 79 -5.68 -6.86 -10.81
N SER A 80 -5.34 -7.83 -9.93
CA SER A 80 -6.14 -9.03 -9.72
C SER A 80 -7.54 -8.75 -9.15
N ASP A 81 -7.67 -7.85 -8.17
CA ASP A 81 -8.95 -7.50 -7.54
C ASP A 81 -9.89 -6.75 -8.52
N LEU A 82 -9.34 -6.17 -9.60
CA LEU A 82 -10.05 -5.44 -10.66
C LEU A 82 -10.18 -6.25 -11.96
N ASP A 83 -9.76 -7.53 -11.97
CA ASP A 83 -9.75 -8.40 -13.14
C ASP A 83 -9.01 -7.81 -14.37
N LEU A 84 -7.91 -7.10 -14.13
CA LEU A 84 -7.11 -6.43 -15.18
C LEU A 84 -6.08 -7.36 -15.82
N SER A 85 -5.72 -7.05 -17.07
CA SER A 85 -4.75 -7.83 -17.82
C SER A 85 -3.30 -7.65 -17.32
N ASP A 86 -2.45 -8.63 -17.64
CA ASP A 86 -0.99 -8.55 -17.45
C ASP A 86 -0.36 -7.36 -18.19
N GLU A 87 -0.99 -6.88 -19.27
CA GLU A 87 -0.56 -5.68 -19.97
C GLU A 87 -0.77 -4.43 -19.10
N THR A 88 -1.95 -4.28 -18.51
CA THR A 88 -2.26 -3.21 -17.55
C THR A 88 -1.37 -3.25 -16.32
N GLU A 89 -1.14 -4.44 -15.76
CA GLU A 89 -0.24 -4.62 -14.62
C GLU A 89 1.19 -4.16 -14.94
N ARG A 90 1.72 -4.57 -16.10
CA ARG A 90 3.05 -4.13 -16.57
C ARG A 90 3.09 -2.63 -16.82
N ARG A 91 2.04 -2.06 -17.41
CA ARG A 91 1.94 -0.63 -17.67
C ARG A 91 1.98 0.20 -16.40
N ALA A 92 1.22 -0.23 -15.38
CA ALA A 92 1.19 0.39 -14.06
C ALA A 92 2.57 0.35 -13.37
N ARG A 93 3.29 -0.77 -13.45
CA ARG A 93 4.67 -0.84 -12.93
C ARG A 93 5.61 0.13 -13.66
N GLY A 94 5.51 0.22 -14.99
CA GLY A 94 6.29 1.17 -15.78
C GLY A 94 6.09 2.62 -15.34
N LEU A 95 4.83 3.03 -15.12
CA LEU A 95 4.50 4.37 -14.59
C LEU A 95 5.16 4.64 -13.24
N LEU A 96 5.12 3.68 -12.32
CA LEU A 96 5.75 3.80 -11.01
C LEU A 96 7.26 3.90 -11.09
N GLN A 97 7.88 3.12 -11.98
CA GLN A 97 9.31 3.17 -12.22
C GLN A 97 9.74 4.54 -12.77
N THR A 98 9.06 5.06 -13.80
CA THR A 98 9.34 6.39 -14.34
C THR A 98 9.14 7.48 -13.29
N ALA A 99 8.08 7.39 -12.47
CA ALA A 99 7.86 8.33 -11.38
C ALA A 99 8.93 8.23 -10.27
N LYS A 100 9.56 7.06 -10.11
CA LYS A 100 10.69 6.86 -9.19
C LYS A 100 11.94 7.56 -9.71
N GLU A 101 12.25 7.34 -10.98
CA GLU A 101 13.41 7.92 -11.69
C GLU A 101 13.32 9.45 -11.74
N ASN A 102 12.12 10.00 -11.97
CA ASN A 102 11.85 11.44 -12.00
C ASN A 102 11.61 12.06 -10.61
N GLY A 103 11.72 11.30 -9.51
CA GLY A 103 11.57 11.82 -8.15
C GLY A 103 10.14 12.21 -7.74
N VAL A 104 9.15 12.00 -8.61
CA VAL A 104 7.73 12.36 -8.40
C VAL A 104 7.08 11.53 -7.28
N HIS A 105 7.62 10.36 -6.94
CA HIS A 105 7.12 9.51 -5.85
C HIS A 105 7.37 10.06 -4.42
N SER A 106 8.30 11.00 -4.24
CA SER A 106 8.74 11.45 -2.92
C SER A 106 7.63 12.10 -2.10
N GLY A 107 7.52 11.74 -0.82
CA GLY A 107 6.52 12.30 0.11
C GLY A 107 5.07 11.85 -0.12
N LYS A 108 4.82 10.94 -1.08
CA LYS A 108 3.48 10.46 -1.43
C LYS A 108 3.20 9.09 -0.81
N SER A 109 1.93 8.82 -0.56
CA SER A 109 1.49 7.51 -0.03
C SER A 109 1.75 6.40 -1.06
N PRO A 110 2.44 5.31 -0.70
CA PRO A 110 2.68 4.20 -1.62
C PRO A 110 1.41 3.56 -2.17
N VAL A 111 0.38 3.40 -1.32
CA VAL A 111 -0.94 2.88 -1.71
C VAL A 111 -1.59 3.80 -2.74
N GLY A 112 -1.49 5.13 -2.54
CA GLY A 112 -2.04 6.12 -3.45
C GLY A 112 -1.36 6.14 -4.81
N LEU A 113 -0.03 6.00 -4.84
CA LEU A 113 0.74 5.89 -6.07
C LEU A 113 0.37 4.61 -6.84
N ALA A 114 0.31 3.48 -6.14
CA ALA A 114 -0.04 2.20 -6.76
C ALA A 114 -1.46 2.19 -7.36
N ALA A 115 -2.44 2.70 -6.61
CA ALA A 115 -3.81 2.83 -7.08
C ALA A 115 -3.92 3.74 -8.32
N ALA A 116 -3.24 4.89 -8.28
CA ALA A 116 -3.19 5.81 -9.42
C ALA A 116 -2.50 5.22 -10.64
N ALA A 117 -1.42 4.45 -10.45
CA ALA A 117 -0.72 3.78 -11.52
C ALA A 117 -1.57 2.67 -12.16
N VAL A 118 -2.34 1.93 -11.37
CA VAL A 118 -3.30 0.92 -11.89
C VAL A 118 -4.40 1.59 -12.70
N TYR A 119 -4.97 2.68 -12.20
CA TYR A 119 -5.98 3.44 -12.94
C TYR A 119 -5.43 3.99 -14.26
N ALA A 120 -4.27 4.65 -14.24
CA ALA A 120 -3.62 5.16 -15.45
C ALA A 120 -3.22 4.02 -16.40
N GLY A 121 -2.71 2.91 -15.87
CA GLY A 121 -2.39 1.71 -16.65
C GLY A 121 -3.61 1.23 -17.44
N ALA A 122 -4.76 1.07 -16.77
CA ALA A 122 -6.00 0.64 -17.39
C ALA A 122 -6.49 1.63 -18.47
N LEU A 123 -6.38 2.94 -18.23
CA LEU A 123 -6.71 3.95 -19.24
C LEU A 123 -5.84 3.82 -20.50
N LEU A 124 -4.53 3.61 -20.33
CA LEU A 124 -3.56 3.54 -21.43
C LEU A 124 -3.66 2.24 -22.23
N THR A 125 -4.14 1.17 -21.61
CA THR A 125 -4.39 -0.14 -22.25
C THR A 125 -5.86 -0.29 -22.70
N ASN A 126 -6.66 0.77 -22.57
CA ASN A 126 -8.06 0.82 -23.00
C ASN A 126 -8.97 -0.20 -22.28
N GLU A 127 -8.67 -0.50 -21.01
CA GLU A 127 -9.52 -1.26 -20.10
C GLU A 127 -10.49 -0.35 -19.34
N LYS A 128 -11.72 -0.83 -19.12
CA LYS A 128 -12.79 -0.03 -18.49
C LYS A 128 -12.72 -0.15 -16.98
N VAL A 129 -12.08 0.82 -16.35
CA VAL A 129 -11.99 0.95 -14.89
C VAL A 129 -12.32 2.39 -14.48
N THR A 130 -13.15 2.56 -13.45
CA THR A 130 -13.45 3.87 -12.88
C THR A 130 -12.54 4.18 -11.68
N GLN A 131 -12.42 5.46 -11.32
CA GLN A 131 -11.72 5.85 -10.10
C GLN A 131 -12.39 5.28 -8.85
N ASN A 132 -13.71 5.05 -8.91
CA ASN A 132 -14.49 4.47 -7.82
C ASN A 132 -14.11 3.00 -7.61
N ASP A 133 -14.03 2.19 -8.68
CA ASP A 133 -13.60 0.79 -8.60
C ASP A 133 -12.22 0.66 -7.92
N VAL A 134 -11.27 1.51 -8.34
CA VAL A 134 -9.92 1.55 -7.76
C VAL A 134 -9.94 2.04 -6.31
N SER A 135 -10.79 3.02 -6.00
CA SER A 135 -10.97 3.55 -4.64
C SER A 135 -11.45 2.46 -3.67
N GLU A 136 -12.40 1.62 -4.09
CA GLU A 136 -12.91 0.51 -3.29
C GLU A 136 -11.80 -0.52 -3.00
N VAL A 137 -11.09 -0.96 -4.03
CA VAL A 137 -10.01 -1.96 -3.92
C VAL A 137 -8.80 -1.45 -3.11
N ALA A 138 -8.47 -0.16 -3.23
CA ALA A 138 -7.33 0.45 -2.55
C ALA A 138 -7.67 1.06 -1.19
N SER A 139 -8.96 1.20 -0.86
CA SER A 139 -9.44 1.89 0.35
C SER A 139 -8.89 3.33 0.47
N ILE A 140 -8.90 4.09 -0.63
CA ILE A 140 -8.46 5.50 -0.67
C ILE A 140 -9.46 6.36 -1.44
N SER A 141 -9.49 7.67 -1.19
CA SER A 141 -10.40 8.57 -1.92
C SER A 141 -10.11 8.66 -3.42
N GLU A 142 -11.16 8.77 -4.22
CA GLU A 142 -11.08 9.07 -5.67
C GLU A 142 -10.28 10.34 -5.98
N VAL A 143 -10.38 11.38 -5.13
CA VAL A 143 -9.60 12.62 -5.31
C VAL A 143 -8.09 12.35 -5.20
N THR A 144 -7.69 11.42 -4.31
CA THR A 144 -6.27 11.02 -4.22
C THR A 144 -5.83 10.30 -5.49
N ILE A 145 -6.64 9.38 -6.02
CA ILE A 145 -6.35 8.68 -7.28
C ILE A 145 -6.21 9.72 -8.40
N ARG A 146 -7.19 10.64 -8.50
CA ARG A 146 -7.25 11.68 -9.51
C ARG A 146 -6.00 12.54 -9.57
N ASN A 147 -5.60 13.10 -8.43
CA ASN A 147 -4.44 13.98 -8.37
C ASN A 147 -3.15 13.23 -8.72
N ARG A 148 -3.02 11.97 -8.33
CA ARG A 148 -1.79 11.20 -8.49
C ARG A 148 -1.64 10.64 -9.91
N TYR A 149 -2.71 10.21 -10.57
CA TYR A 149 -2.57 9.63 -11.91
C TYR A 149 -2.17 10.70 -12.94
N HIS A 150 -2.67 11.94 -12.80
CA HIS A 150 -2.22 13.06 -13.62
C HIS A 150 -0.71 13.29 -13.48
N GLU A 151 -0.19 13.34 -12.25
CA GLU A 151 1.24 13.50 -12.00
C GLU A 151 2.09 12.33 -12.55
N LEU A 152 1.55 11.10 -12.55
CA LEU A 152 2.24 9.95 -13.14
C LEU A 152 2.33 10.05 -14.67
N LEU A 153 1.25 10.49 -15.32
CA LEU A 153 1.23 10.69 -16.77
C LEU A 153 2.14 11.85 -17.20
N GLU A 154 2.11 12.97 -16.47
CA GLU A 154 3.00 14.11 -16.71
C GLU A 154 4.49 13.72 -16.57
N ALA A 155 4.81 12.91 -15.56
CA ALA A 155 6.17 12.39 -15.36
C ALA A 155 6.63 11.49 -16.51
N GLU A 156 5.70 10.82 -17.18
CA GLU A 156 5.99 9.94 -18.30
C GLU A 156 6.17 10.69 -19.61
N GLU A 157 5.32 11.68 -19.89
CA GLU A 157 5.45 12.54 -21.08
C GLU A 157 6.76 13.35 -21.08
N GLY A 158 7.27 13.68 -19.89
CA GLY A 158 8.55 14.37 -19.71
C GLY A 158 9.79 13.48 -19.75
N ALA A 159 9.64 12.15 -19.84
CA ALA A 159 10.78 11.23 -19.85
C ALA A 159 11.48 11.23 -21.23
N PRO A 160 12.82 11.36 -21.30
CA PRO A 160 13.53 11.21 -22.57
C PRO A 160 13.36 9.78 -23.10
N ALA A 161 13.11 9.67 -24.42
CA ALA A 161 12.88 8.41 -25.14
C ALA A 161 14.10 7.46 -25.12
#